data_AF-A0A0P0LH60-F1
#
_entry.id   AF-A0A0P0LH60-F1
#
_cell.length_a   1.000
_cell.length_b   1.000
_cell.length_c   1.000
_cell.angle_alpha   90.00
_cell.angle_beta   90.00
_cell.angle_gamma   90.00
#
_symmetry.space_group_name_H-M   'P 1'
#
loop_
_entity.id
_entity.type
_entity.pdbx_description
1 polymer ?
#
loop_
_entity_poly.entity_id
_entity_poly.type
_entity_poly.pdbx_seq_one_letter_code
_entity_poly.pdbx_strand_id
1 'polypeptide(L)' 'MYARTNSGKTELIVLNSTDAEQVVANDHYRIMTNDSKSGKELISGKKIDLTKNMTVGARQSLIIEL' A
#
# COMPACT_ATOMS: atom_id res chain seq x y z
N MET A 1 -1.26 -1.74 -8.71
CA MET A 1 -0.69 -2.22 -7.43
C MET A 1 0.04 -3.52 -7.69
N TYR A 2 1.10 -3.78 -6.93
CA TYR A 2 1.88 -5.01 -7.01
C TYR A 2 2.35 -5.39 -5.61
N ALA A 3 2.33 -6.67 -5.26
CA ALA A 3 2.89 -7.16 -4.01
C ALA A 3 3.93 -8.23 -4.32
N ARG A 4 5.04 -8.21 -3.59
CA ARG A 4 6.05 -9.25 -3.65
C ARG A 4 6.38 -9.75 -2.26
N THR A 5 6.67 -11.03 -2.16
CA THR A 5 7.13 -11.65 -0.92
C THR A 5 8.52 -12.24 -1.16
N ASN A 6 9.47 -11.87 -0.32
CA ASN A 6 10.81 -12.43 -0.31
C ASN A 6 11.20 -12.79 1.13
N SER A 7 11.61 -14.04 1.35
CA SER A 7 12.07 -14.51 2.67
C SER A 7 11.07 -14.22 3.80
N GLY A 8 9.78 -14.38 3.52
CA GLY A 8 8.69 -14.15 4.49
C GLY A 8 8.29 -12.68 4.69
N LYS A 9 9.01 -11.72 4.07
CA LYS A 9 8.65 -10.30 4.11
C LYS A 9 7.86 -9.92 2.86
N THR A 10 6.75 -9.21 3.05
CA THR A 10 5.90 -8.75 1.95
C THR A 10 6.01 -7.23 1.80
N GLU A 11 6.18 -6.79 0.56
CA GLU A 11 6.16 -5.38 0.18
C GLU A 11 4.99 -5.14 -0.77
N LEU A 12 4.13 -4.17 -0.44
CA LEU A 12 3.07 -3.66 -1.30
C LEU A 12 3.54 -2.36 -1.96
N ILE A 13 3.53 -2.33 -3.29
CA ILE A 13 3.86 -1.17 -4.11
C ILE A 13 2.58 -0.63 -4.74
N VAL A 14 2.31 0.64 -4.45
CA VAL A 14 1.15 1.38 -4.96
C VAL A 14 1.67 2.58 -5.76
N LEU A 15 1.22 2.69 -7.01
CA LEU A 15 1.59 3.78 -7.91
C LEU A 15 0.31 4.48 -8.35
N ASN A 16 0.22 5.78 -8.10
CA ASN A 16 -0.78 6.63 -8.71
C ASN A 16 -0.15 7.41 -9.86
N SER A 17 -0.39 6.98 -11.10
CA SER A 17 0.11 7.64 -12.31
C SER A 17 -0.82 8.75 -12.82
N THR A 18 -1.87 9.10 -12.08
CA THR A 18 -2.81 10.16 -12.46
C THR A 18 -2.40 11.50 -11.84
N ASP A 19 -2.95 12.59 -12.38
CA ASP A 19 -2.76 13.96 -11.85
C ASP A 19 -3.74 14.30 -10.72
N ALA A 20 -4.48 13.31 -10.20
CA ALA A 20 -5.45 13.49 -9.13
C ALA A 20 -5.19 12.51 -8.00
N GLU A 21 -5.66 12.85 -6.80
CA GLU A 21 -5.73 11.91 -5.69
C GLU A 21 -6.60 10.70 -6.08
N GLN A 22 -6.16 9.51 -5.67
CA GLN A 22 -6.89 8.26 -5.87
C GLN A 22 -7.17 7.60 -4.53
N VAL A 23 -8.38 7.06 -4.41
CA VAL A 23 -8.77 6.22 -3.27
C VAL A 23 -8.76 4.77 -3.73
N VAL A 24 -7.93 3.97 -3.08
CA VAL A 24 -7.85 2.53 -3.30
C VAL A 24 -8.66 1.85 -2.21
N ALA A 25 -9.74 1.17 -2.60
CA ALA A 25 -10.55 0.41 -1.65
C ALA A 25 -9.73 -0.74 -1.04
N ASN A 26 -9.89 -0.97 0.26
CA ASN A 26 -9.10 -1.94 1.01
C ASN A 26 -9.20 -3.37 0.45
N ASP A 27 -10.37 -3.75 -0.04
CA ASP A 27 -10.63 -5.07 -0.62
C ASP A 27 -9.72 -5.38 -1.82
N HIS A 28 -9.21 -4.36 -2.53
CA HIS A 28 -8.33 -4.57 -3.67
C HIS A 28 -6.90 -4.99 -3.29
N TYR A 29 -6.41 -4.69 -2.08
CA TYR A 29 -5.07 -5.10 -1.63
C TYR A 29 -5.10 -6.03 -0.42
N ARG A 30 -6.27 -6.29 0.17
CA ARG A 30 -6.40 -7.18 1.35
C ARG A 30 -5.85 -8.59 1.09
N ILE A 31 -6.17 -9.17 -0.06
CA ILE A 31 -5.67 -10.50 -0.47
C ILE A 31 -4.15 -10.45 -0.71
N MET A 32 -3.66 -9.35 -1.29
CA MET A 32 -2.22 -9.16 -1.59
C MET A 32 -1.37 -8.98 -0.32
N THR A 33 -1.99 -8.55 0.77
CA THR A 33 -1.34 -8.26 2.06
C THR A 33 -1.53 -9.39 3.07
N ASN A 34 -2.05 -10.55 2.64
CA ASN A 34 -2.37 -11.69 3.51
C ASN A 34 -3.17 -11.28 4.76
N ASP A 35 -4.18 -10.43 4.55
CA ASP A 35 -5.04 -9.87 5.60
C ASP A 35 -4.32 -9.03 6.69
N SER A 36 -3.09 -8.59 6.44
CA SER A 36 -2.34 -7.70 7.35
C SER A 36 -3.16 -6.44 7.67
N LYS A 37 -3.18 -6.05 8.95
CA LYS A 37 -3.98 -4.91 9.42
C LYS A 37 -3.24 -3.58 9.36
N SER A 38 -1.92 -3.61 9.30
CA SER A 38 -1.08 -2.42 9.17
C SER A 38 0.21 -2.73 8.44
N GLY A 39 0.85 -1.70 7.90
CA GLY A 39 2.21 -1.77 7.37
C GLY A 39 2.97 -0.47 7.63
N LYS A 40 4.27 -0.47 7.30
CA LYS A 40 5.12 0.73 7.38
C LYS A 40 5.42 1.22 5.97
N GLU A 41 5.03 2.44 5.67
CA GLU A 41 5.44 3.10 4.44
C GLU A 41 6.92 3.49 4.54
N LEU A 42 7.73 3.04 3.59
CA LEU A 42 9.18 3.04 3.71
C LEU A 42 9.83 4.42 3.49
N ILE A 43 9.22 5.31 2.70
CA ILE A 43 9.80 6.62 2.38
C ILE A 43 9.64 7.59 3.54
N SER A 44 8.43 7.69 4.10
CA SER A 44 8.09 8.57 5.22
C SER A 44 8.23 7.91 6.59
N GLY A 45 8.28 6.57 6.64
CA GLY A 45 8.28 5.79 7.88
C GLY A 45 6.90 5.69 8.56
N LYS A 46 5.85 6.28 7.96
CA LYS A 46 4.50 6.33 8.55
C LYS A 46 3.88 4.95 8.62
N LYS A 47 3.24 4.64 9.75
CA LYS A 47 2.38 3.46 9.88
C LYS A 47 1.07 3.68 9.10
N ILE A 48 0.73 2.75 8.22
CA ILE A 48 -0.49 2.73 7.43
C ILE A 48 -1.46 1.73 8.03
N ASP A 49 -2.73 2.14 8.18
CA ASP A 49 -3.85 1.28 8.55
C ASP A 49 -4.42 0.65 7.27
N LEU A 50 -4.23 -0.66 7.11
CA LEU A 50 -4.64 -1.41 5.92
C LEU A 50 -6.09 -1.91 6.02
N THR A 51 -6.76 -1.66 7.14
CA THR A 51 -8.19 -2.00 7.31
C THR A 51 -9.11 -0.98 6.67
N LYS A 52 -8.60 0.22 6.38
CA LYS A 52 -9.31 1.33 5.72
C LYS A 52 -8.86 1.48 4.29
N ASN A 53 -9.65 2.20 3.49
CA ASN A 53 -9.24 2.62 2.16
C ASN A 53 -7.97 3.47 2.24
N MET A 54 -7.13 3.34 1.23
CA MET A 54 -5.86 4.05 1.13
C MET A 54 -6.00 5.20 0.14
N THR A 55 -5.63 6.39 0.60
CA THR A 55 -5.53 7.57 -0.25
C THR A 55 -4.11 7.72 -0.77
N VAL A 56 -3.95 7.90 -2.07
CA VAL A 56 -2.67 8.08 -2.75
C VAL A 56 -2.73 9.38 -3.55
N GLY A 57 -1.88 10.34 -3.19
CA GLY A 57 -1.84 11.65 -3.85
C GLY A 57 -1.51 11.57 -5.34
N ALA A 58 -1.80 12.64 -6.07
CA ALA A 58 -1.45 12.76 -7.49
C ALA A 58 0.05 12.48 -7.71
N ARG A 59 0.38 11.66 -8.71
CA ARG A 59 1.75 11.25 -9.06
C ARG A 59 2.56 10.61 -7.91
N GLN A 60 1.90 10.20 -6.82
CA GLN A 60 2.57 9.61 -5.67
C GLN A 60 2.80 8.10 -5.86
N SER A 61 3.91 7.62 -5.29
CA SER A 61 4.16 6.20 -5.07
C SER A 61 4.27 5.92 -3.58
N LEU A 62 3.82 4.74 -3.16
CA LEU A 62 3.96 4.22 -1.80
C LEU A 62 4.60 2.84 -1.87
N ILE A 63 5.55 2.59 -0.97
CA ILE A 63 6.12 1.26 -0.75
C ILE A 63 5.86 0.93 0.71
N ILE A 64 5.08 -0.12 0.97
CA ILE A 64 4.62 -0.50 2.30
C ILE A 64 5.19 -1.88 2.63
N GLU A 65 6.03 -1.96 3.65
CA GLU A 65 6.49 -3.22 4.25
C GLU A 65 5.44 -3.72 5.25
N LEU A 66 5.14 -5.02 5.20
CA LEU A 66 4.25 -5.74 6.11
C LEU A 66 5.03 -6.58 7.11
#